data_AF-Q5QXV1-F1
#
_entry.id   AF-Q5QXV1-F1
#
_cell.length_a   1.000
_cell.length_b   1.000
_cell.length_c   1.000
_cell.angle_alpha   90.00
_cell.angle_beta   90.00
_cell.angle_gamma   90.00
#
_symmetry.space_group_name_H-M   'P 1'
#
loop_
_entity.id
_entity.type
_entity.pdbx_description
1 polymer ?
#
loop_
_entity_poly.entity_id
_entity_poly.type
_entity_poly.pdbx_seq_one_letter_code
_entity_poly.pdbx_strand_id
1 'polypeptide(L)'
;MRWKSITFTCLLVATLSSSAIRTSHAATFDGSLQNSSSTLQDTYRSIIESHLNKNFSIMRTVRILINNYPEHAAYIVNAAFDTRESRVTAIVIAAMQAEPAVTYTVVDIAIARYPDLCNAIVEAAIQTEPAYIDDIITIALQRQPDRAETIIRKAVASHPDFTESVLRTAAQEAPSSIFSSLTKSIKALPETATALIAVMKDFFVGSDDEEGTYEISKEDWRILTLEAKESGVSRKELEWLVKEGYLEKETFAKIFNERL
;
A
#
# COMPACT_ATOMS: atom_id res chain seq x y z
N MET A 1 62.12 7.83 25.83
CA MET A 1 62.51 7.53 24.43
C MET A 1 61.21 7.35 23.65
N ARG A 2 60.71 8.36 22.94
CA ARG A 2 61.11 8.86 21.60
C ARG A 2 60.84 7.81 20.50
N TRP A 3 59.78 7.96 19.71
CA TRP A 3 59.88 8.25 18.26
C TRP A 3 58.49 8.57 17.64
N LYS A 4 58.11 9.86 17.59
CA LYS A 4 57.95 10.81 16.44
C LYS A 4 56.85 10.50 15.41
N SER A 5 55.86 11.39 15.42
CA SER A 5 55.23 11.97 14.23
C SER A 5 56.26 12.72 13.38
N ILE A 6 56.20 12.55 12.06
CA ILE A 6 56.77 13.49 11.09
C ILE A 6 55.75 13.65 9.96
N THR A 7 55.05 14.78 9.97
CA THR A 7 54.43 15.40 8.81
C THR A 7 55.50 16.21 8.07
N PHE A 8 55.56 16.11 6.73
CA PHE A 8 56.04 17.23 5.92
C PHE A 8 55.37 17.26 4.54
N THR A 9 55.19 18.48 4.09
CA THR A 9 54.19 19.01 3.19
C THR A 9 54.64 19.00 1.72
N CYS A 10 53.66 18.87 0.82
CA CYS A 10 53.57 19.27 -0.60
C CYS A 10 54.83 19.43 -1.47
N LEU A 11 54.81 18.78 -2.64
CA LEU A 11 55.21 19.45 -3.88
C LEU A 11 54.30 19.00 -5.05
N LEU A 12 53.65 19.99 -5.64
CA LEU A 12 52.79 19.92 -6.81
C LEU A 12 53.67 20.13 -8.05
N VAL A 13 53.74 19.16 -8.96
CA VAL A 13 54.28 19.36 -10.30
C VAL A 13 53.27 18.84 -11.31
N ALA A 14 52.53 19.79 -11.89
CA ALA A 14 51.78 19.59 -13.10
C ALA A 14 52.77 19.50 -14.27
N THR A 15 52.68 18.44 -15.07
CA THR A 15 53.09 18.50 -16.48
C THR A 15 51.88 18.11 -17.33
N LEU A 16 51.36 19.13 -18.00
CA LEU A 16 50.34 19.01 -19.03
C LEU A 16 50.96 18.30 -20.24
N SER A 17 50.34 17.22 -20.69
CA SER A 17 50.44 16.83 -22.10
C SER A 17 49.10 17.11 -22.76
N SER A 18 49.13 18.02 -23.72
CA SER A 18 47.98 18.39 -24.54
C SER A 18 47.89 17.48 -25.75
N SER A 19 46.64 17.16 -26.10
CA SER A 19 46.15 16.74 -27.42
C SER A 19 46.07 15.24 -27.68
N ALA A 20 44.87 14.67 -27.55
CA ALA A 20 44.23 13.93 -28.65
C ALA A 20 42.75 13.65 -28.36
N ILE A 21 41.91 14.35 -29.15
CA ILE A 21 40.62 13.88 -29.68
C ILE A 21 39.46 13.75 -28.69
N ARG A 22 38.66 14.83 -28.62
CA ARG A 22 37.22 14.75 -28.39
C ARG A 22 36.60 13.92 -29.50
N THR A 23 36.05 12.76 -29.17
CA THR A 23 34.90 12.22 -29.90
C THR A 23 33.66 12.48 -29.06
N SER A 24 32.86 13.44 -29.50
CA SER A 24 31.45 13.54 -29.08
C SER A 24 30.71 12.38 -29.72
N HIS A 25 30.69 11.21 -29.07
CA HIS A 25 29.57 10.30 -29.22
C HIS A 25 28.61 10.63 -28.09
N ALA A 26 27.53 11.32 -28.44
CA ALA A 26 26.32 11.23 -27.65
C ALA A 26 25.96 9.75 -27.58
N ALA A 27 26.25 9.12 -26.45
CA ALA A 27 25.76 7.79 -26.16
C ALA A 27 24.23 7.90 -26.16
N THR A 28 23.60 7.37 -27.21
CA THR A 28 22.22 6.91 -27.18
C THR A 28 22.14 5.78 -26.16
N PHE A 29 22.03 6.15 -24.89
CA PHE A 29 21.81 5.27 -23.76
C PHE A 29 20.31 5.05 -23.63
N ASP A 30 19.77 4.10 -24.40
CA ASP A 30 18.38 3.64 -24.20
C ASP A 30 18.13 2.22 -24.75
N GLY A 31 18.95 1.72 -25.70
CA GLY A 31 18.66 0.44 -26.36
C GLY A 31 19.10 -0.85 -25.64
N SER A 32 20.07 -0.81 -24.72
CA SER A 32 20.64 -2.04 -24.12
C SER A 32 19.88 -2.55 -22.89
N LEU A 33 19.32 -1.64 -22.08
CA LEU A 33 18.61 -1.98 -20.84
C LEU A 33 17.24 -2.63 -21.12
N GLN A 34 16.50 -2.12 -22.12
CA GLN A 34 15.22 -2.71 -22.55
C GLN A 34 15.38 -4.10 -23.19
N ASN A 35 16.52 -4.37 -23.84
CA ASN A 35 16.77 -5.66 -24.46
C ASN A 35 17.13 -6.74 -23.42
N SER A 36 17.87 -6.37 -22.36
CA SER A 36 18.17 -7.29 -21.26
C SER A 36 16.95 -7.64 -20.40
N SER A 37 16.06 -6.67 -20.16
CA SER A 37 14.87 -6.87 -19.31
C SER A 37 13.84 -7.80 -19.97
N SER A 38 13.57 -7.61 -21.26
CA SER A 38 12.72 -8.50 -22.06
C SER A 38 13.30 -9.92 -22.15
N THR A 39 14.61 -10.04 -22.41
CA THR A 39 15.30 -11.35 -22.47
C THR A 39 15.19 -12.14 -21.15
N LEU A 40 15.29 -11.46 -20.00
CA LEU A 40 15.20 -12.12 -18.70
C LEU A 40 13.78 -12.60 -18.39
N GLN A 41 12.75 -11.80 -18.69
CA GLN A 41 11.35 -12.22 -18.56
C GLN A 41 11.03 -13.42 -19.47
N ASP A 42 11.52 -13.43 -20.70
CA ASP A 42 11.35 -14.55 -21.64
C ASP A 42 12.02 -15.84 -21.14
N THR A 43 13.18 -15.69 -20.49
CA THR A 43 13.88 -16.78 -19.82
C THR A 43 13.03 -17.37 -18.70
N TYR A 44 12.47 -16.52 -17.83
CA TYR A 44 11.57 -16.98 -16.77
C TYR A 44 10.30 -17.61 -17.30
N ARG A 45 9.71 -17.07 -18.39
CA ARG A 45 8.55 -17.68 -19.05
C ARG A 45 8.85 -19.11 -19.49
N SER A 46 9.99 -19.31 -20.15
CA SER A 46 10.45 -20.63 -20.61
C SER A 46 10.65 -21.61 -19.44
N ILE A 47 11.25 -21.16 -18.33
CA ILE A 47 11.42 -21.99 -17.13
C ILE A 47 10.07 -22.36 -16.52
N ILE A 48 9.15 -21.39 -16.43
CA ILE A 48 7.81 -21.61 -15.89
C ILE A 48 7.07 -22.65 -16.72
N GLU A 49 7.00 -22.48 -18.05
CA GLU A 49 6.37 -23.44 -18.97
C GLU A 49 6.96 -24.85 -18.82
N SER A 50 8.29 -24.96 -18.72
CA SER A 50 8.99 -26.23 -18.48
C SER A 50 8.56 -26.89 -17.16
N HIS A 51 8.46 -26.13 -16.07
CA HIS A 51 7.97 -26.65 -14.78
C HIS A 51 6.51 -27.10 -14.87
N LEU A 52 5.65 -26.32 -15.53
CA LEU A 52 4.24 -26.65 -15.71
C LEU A 52 4.05 -27.94 -16.51
N ASN A 53 4.85 -28.13 -17.56
CA ASN A 53 4.87 -29.37 -18.37
C ASN A 53 5.38 -30.59 -17.58
N LYS A 54 6.12 -30.36 -16.50
CA LYS A 54 6.55 -31.38 -15.53
C LYS A 54 5.58 -31.53 -14.35
N ASN A 55 4.33 -31.09 -14.51
CA ASN A 55 3.25 -31.18 -13.53
C ASN A 55 3.45 -30.34 -12.25
N PHE A 56 4.28 -29.29 -12.28
CA PHE A 56 4.35 -28.36 -11.16
C PHE A 56 3.16 -27.39 -11.21
N SER A 57 2.61 -27.02 -10.05
CA SER A 57 1.63 -25.94 -9.99
C SER A 57 2.31 -24.59 -10.20
N ILE A 58 1.57 -23.58 -10.70
CA ILE A 58 2.14 -22.23 -10.88
C ILE A 58 2.64 -21.67 -9.55
N MET A 59 1.93 -21.92 -8.45
CA MET A 59 2.34 -21.49 -7.11
C MET A 59 3.65 -22.13 -6.68
N ARG A 60 3.82 -23.44 -6.90
CA ARG A 60 5.08 -24.14 -6.59
C ARG A 60 6.23 -23.56 -7.40
N THR A 61 6.02 -23.32 -8.68
CA THR A 61 7.02 -22.73 -9.57
C THR A 61 7.42 -21.33 -9.13
N VAL A 62 6.46 -20.43 -8.90
CA VAL A 62 6.70 -19.05 -8.46
C VAL A 62 7.48 -19.03 -7.14
N ARG A 63 7.09 -19.86 -6.17
CA ARG A 63 7.82 -19.97 -4.89
C ARG A 63 9.27 -20.41 -5.08
N ILE A 64 9.51 -21.43 -5.90
CA ILE A 64 10.88 -21.90 -6.19
C ILE A 64 11.71 -20.77 -6.79
N LEU A 65 11.17 -20.06 -7.79
CA LEU A 65 11.92 -19.01 -8.48
C LEU A 65 12.22 -17.82 -7.56
N ILE A 66 11.23 -17.33 -6.82
CA ILE A 66 11.41 -16.18 -5.92
C ILE A 66 12.31 -16.51 -4.73
N ASN A 67 12.22 -17.71 -4.15
CA ASN A 67 13.14 -18.12 -3.06
C ASN A 67 14.62 -18.13 -3.49
N ASN A 68 14.90 -18.38 -4.77
CA ASN A 68 16.27 -18.46 -5.27
C ASN A 68 16.75 -17.15 -5.92
N TYR A 69 15.82 -16.31 -6.39
CA TYR A 69 16.10 -15.07 -7.12
C TYR A 69 15.10 -13.96 -6.71
N PRO A 70 15.06 -13.55 -5.43
CA PRO A 70 14.12 -12.55 -4.96
C PRO A 70 14.31 -11.18 -5.65
N GLU A 71 15.53 -10.84 -6.03
CA GLU A 71 15.87 -9.64 -6.80
C GLU A 71 15.25 -9.62 -8.21
N HIS A 72 14.83 -10.79 -8.71
CA HIS A 72 14.15 -10.94 -9.99
C HIS A 72 12.63 -11.08 -9.87
N ALA A 73 12.04 -10.82 -8.70
CA ALA A 73 10.61 -10.99 -8.46
C ALA A 73 9.73 -10.29 -9.51
N ALA A 74 10.12 -9.09 -9.96
CA ALA A 74 9.38 -8.37 -11.01
C ALA A 74 9.31 -9.15 -12.33
N TYR A 75 10.42 -9.73 -12.77
CA TYR A 75 10.47 -10.53 -14.00
C TYR A 75 9.73 -11.86 -13.85
N ILE A 76 9.89 -12.52 -12.70
CA ILE A 76 9.24 -13.80 -12.41
C ILE A 76 7.72 -13.65 -12.38
N VAL A 77 7.21 -12.63 -11.69
CA VAL A 77 5.77 -12.38 -11.56
C VAL A 77 5.16 -11.99 -12.91
N ASN A 78 5.81 -11.11 -13.68
CA ASN A 78 5.34 -10.78 -15.03
C ASN A 78 5.32 -12.00 -15.96
N ALA A 79 6.37 -12.82 -15.96
CA ALA A 79 6.40 -14.07 -16.71
C ALA A 79 5.31 -15.05 -16.27
N ALA A 80 5.05 -15.15 -14.96
CA ALA A 80 3.99 -15.99 -14.42
C ALA A 80 2.59 -15.51 -14.86
N PHE A 81 2.36 -14.20 -14.86
CA PHE A 81 1.14 -13.58 -15.36
C PHE A 81 0.95 -13.82 -16.87
N ASP A 82 1.99 -13.68 -17.68
CA ASP A 82 1.93 -14.00 -19.11
C ASP A 82 1.59 -15.48 -19.36
N THR A 83 2.06 -16.37 -18.48
CA THR A 83 1.85 -17.82 -18.64
C THR A 83 0.48 -18.27 -18.15
N ARG A 84 -0.04 -17.69 -17.06
CA ARG A 84 -1.32 -18.06 -16.45
C ARG A 84 -2.06 -16.85 -15.87
N GLU A 85 -2.62 -16.05 -16.76
CA GLU A 85 -3.44 -14.88 -16.43
C GLU A 85 -4.62 -15.21 -15.51
N SER A 86 -5.28 -16.37 -15.67
CA SER A 86 -6.41 -16.77 -14.81
C SER A 86 -6.03 -17.05 -13.34
N ARG A 87 -4.75 -16.94 -12.96
CA ARG A 87 -4.22 -17.30 -11.65
C ARG A 87 -3.54 -16.14 -10.92
N VAL A 88 -3.89 -14.88 -11.24
CA VAL A 88 -3.29 -13.66 -10.64
C VAL A 88 -3.14 -13.75 -9.12
N THR A 89 -4.24 -13.93 -8.38
CA THR A 89 -4.22 -13.96 -6.91
C THR A 89 -3.33 -15.10 -6.37
N ALA A 90 -3.34 -16.26 -7.02
CA ALA A 90 -2.51 -17.39 -6.60
C ALA A 90 -1.01 -17.12 -6.82
N ILE A 91 -0.66 -16.38 -7.88
CA ILE A 91 0.71 -15.95 -8.18
C ILE A 91 1.16 -14.92 -7.15
N VAL A 92 0.32 -13.92 -6.83
CA VAL A 92 0.59 -12.91 -5.80
C VAL A 92 0.86 -13.58 -4.45
N ILE A 93 -0.04 -14.44 -3.99
CA ILE A 93 0.12 -15.20 -2.73
C ILE A 93 1.42 -16.02 -2.75
N ALA A 94 1.68 -16.73 -3.85
CA ALA A 94 2.87 -17.56 -3.96
C ALA A 94 4.17 -16.76 -3.91
N ALA A 95 4.18 -15.56 -4.48
CA ALA A 95 5.34 -14.68 -4.49
C ALA A 95 5.63 -14.11 -3.10
N MET A 96 4.61 -13.60 -2.43
CA MET A 96 4.75 -13.01 -1.09
C MET A 96 5.16 -14.05 -0.04
N GLN A 97 4.53 -15.23 -0.07
CA GLN A 97 4.90 -16.33 0.84
C GLN A 97 6.31 -16.88 0.63
N ALA A 98 6.89 -16.65 -0.55
CA ALA A 98 8.25 -17.05 -0.86
C ALA A 98 9.25 -16.07 -0.23
N GLU A 99 9.00 -14.78 -0.41
CA GLU A 99 9.83 -13.72 0.14
C GLU A 99 8.96 -12.51 0.52
N PRO A 100 8.66 -12.29 1.82
CA PRO A 100 7.82 -11.18 2.27
C PRO A 100 8.36 -9.81 1.82
N ALA A 101 9.69 -9.66 1.67
CA ALA A 101 10.29 -8.41 1.22
C ALA A 101 9.91 -8.00 -0.21
N VAL A 102 9.36 -8.90 -1.03
CA VAL A 102 8.89 -8.56 -2.38
C VAL A 102 7.45 -8.05 -2.44
N THR A 103 6.74 -7.99 -1.31
CA THR A 103 5.31 -7.62 -1.23
C THR A 103 4.98 -6.35 -2.01
N TYR A 104 5.73 -5.27 -1.79
CA TYR A 104 5.52 -4.00 -2.51
C TYR A 104 5.55 -4.22 -4.03
N THR A 105 6.64 -4.79 -4.53
CA THR A 105 6.86 -5.04 -5.97
C THR A 105 5.76 -5.94 -6.57
N VAL A 106 5.39 -7.00 -5.87
CA VAL A 106 4.38 -7.96 -6.34
C VAL A 106 3.01 -7.32 -6.45
N VAL A 107 2.59 -6.59 -5.42
CA VAL A 107 1.28 -5.94 -5.36
C VAL A 107 1.20 -4.82 -6.39
N ASP A 108 2.24 -4.00 -6.52
CA ASP A 108 2.30 -2.92 -7.50
C ASP A 108 2.13 -3.44 -8.94
N ILE A 109 2.91 -4.46 -9.31
CA ILE A 109 2.81 -5.08 -10.64
C ILE A 109 1.43 -5.68 -10.86
N ALA A 110 0.88 -6.38 -9.86
CA ALA A 110 -0.41 -7.03 -9.97
C ALA A 110 -1.55 -6.02 -10.18
N ILE A 111 -1.60 -4.94 -9.39
CA ILE A 111 -2.64 -3.92 -9.51
C ILE A 111 -2.47 -3.11 -10.79
N ALA A 112 -1.23 -2.77 -11.18
CA ALA A 112 -0.97 -2.04 -12.42
C ALA A 112 -1.43 -2.83 -13.66
N ARG A 113 -1.26 -4.16 -13.66
CA ARG A 113 -1.65 -5.02 -14.78
C ARG A 113 -3.12 -5.43 -14.76
N TYR A 114 -3.69 -5.58 -13.56
CA TYR A 114 -5.07 -6.05 -13.36
C TYR A 114 -5.85 -5.10 -12.43
N PRO A 115 -6.10 -3.84 -12.87
CA PRO A 115 -6.78 -2.84 -12.04
C PRO A 115 -8.18 -3.31 -11.61
N ASP A 116 -8.87 -4.07 -12.46
CA ASP A 116 -10.19 -4.64 -12.15
C ASP A 116 -10.15 -5.57 -10.93
N LEU A 117 -9.04 -6.30 -10.76
CA LEU A 117 -8.81 -7.25 -9.67
C LEU A 117 -8.21 -6.61 -8.41
N CYS A 118 -8.03 -5.28 -8.36
CA CYS A 118 -7.40 -4.59 -7.23
C CYS A 118 -7.95 -5.06 -5.86
N ASN A 119 -9.28 -5.16 -5.71
CA ASN A 119 -9.89 -5.58 -4.44
C ASN A 119 -9.49 -7.02 -4.02
N ALA A 120 -9.41 -7.94 -4.99
CA ALA A 120 -9.03 -9.33 -4.73
C ALA A 120 -7.52 -9.48 -4.48
N ILE A 121 -6.71 -8.66 -5.14
CA ILE A 121 -5.26 -8.60 -4.93
C ILE A 121 -4.96 -8.06 -3.53
N VAL A 122 -5.56 -6.94 -3.15
CA VAL A 122 -5.41 -6.32 -1.82
C VAL A 122 -5.83 -7.29 -0.72
N GLU A 123 -7.00 -7.92 -0.85
CA GLU A 123 -7.47 -8.89 0.14
C GLU A 123 -6.50 -10.06 0.31
N ALA A 124 -6.04 -10.64 -0.80
CA ALA A 124 -5.09 -11.74 -0.75
C ALA A 124 -3.72 -11.32 -0.19
N ALA A 125 -3.25 -10.13 -0.54
CA ALA A 125 -1.99 -9.59 -0.05
C ALA A 125 -2.04 -9.35 1.46
N ILE A 126 -3.09 -8.69 1.96
CA ILE A 126 -3.28 -8.42 3.38
C ILE A 126 -3.42 -9.72 4.18
N GLN A 127 -4.14 -10.72 3.66
CA GLN A 127 -4.24 -12.04 4.29
C GLN A 127 -2.91 -12.80 4.31
N THR A 128 -2.04 -12.54 3.34
CA THR A 128 -0.77 -13.26 3.21
C THR A 128 0.32 -12.61 4.05
N GLU A 129 0.45 -11.29 3.98
CA GLU A 129 1.50 -10.51 4.67
C GLU A 129 0.89 -9.30 5.41
N PRO A 130 0.17 -9.52 6.53
CA PRO A 130 -0.45 -8.44 7.28
C PRO A 130 0.54 -7.44 7.88
N ALA A 131 1.80 -7.86 8.12
CA ALA A 131 2.86 -6.96 8.56
C ALA A 131 3.20 -5.85 7.55
N TYR A 132 2.82 -6.03 6.28
CA TYR A 132 3.02 -5.08 5.18
C TYR A 132 1.72 -4.35 4.79
N ILE A 133 0.70 -4.35 5.66
CA ILE A 133 -0.62 -3.78 5.35
C ILE A 133 -0.56 -2.30 4.91
N ASP A 134 0.31 -1.51 5.54
CA ASP A 134 0.52 -0.10 5.19
C ASP A 134 1.04 0.05 3.75
N ASP A 135 2.05 -0.74 3.35
CA ASP A 135 2.60 -0.71 1.98
C ASP A 135 1.55 -1.17 0.96
N ILE A 136 0.82 -2.25 1.27
CA ILE A 136 -0.23 -2.80 0.40
C ILE A 136 -1.33 -1.75 0.15
N ILE A 137 -1.79 -1.08 1.21
CA ILE A 137 -2.82 -0.04 1.12
C ILE A 137 -2.28 1.18 0.38
N THR A 138 -1.05 1.58 0.66
CA THR A 138 -0.38 2.71 -0.01
C THR A 138 -0.40 2.51 -1.52
N ILE A 139 0.11 1.37 -1.99
CA ILE A 139 0.13 1.04 -3.42
C ILE A 139 -1.28 1.01 -4.00
N ALA A 140 -2.22 0.37 -3.30
CA ALA A 140 -3.58 0.23 -3.78
C ALA A 140 -4.30 1.57 -3.94
N LEU A 141 -4.13 2.49 -2.98
CA LEU A 141 -4.72 3.83 -3.01
C LEU A 141 -4.04 4.74 -4.04
N GLN A 142 -2.71 4.65 -4.19
CA GLN A 142 -1.99 5.38 -5.24
C GLN A 142 -2.42 4.95 -6.66
N ARG A 143 -2.69 3.65 -6.86
CA ARG A 143 -3.08 3.10 -8.16
C ARG A 143 -4.58 3.20 -8.43
N GLN A 144 -5.41 3.14 -7.39
CA GLN A 144 -6.87 3.06 -7.48
C GLN A 144 -7.54 3.88 -6.36
N PRO A 145 -7.37 5.22 -6.35
CA PRO A 145 -7.89 6.08 -5.27
C PRO A 145 -9.41 6.00 -5.12
N ASP A 146 -10.14 5.81 -6.23
CA ASP A 146 -11.60 5.65 -6.25
C ASP A 146 -12.09 4.39 -5.51
N ARG A 147 -11.17 3.46 -5.16
CA ARG A 147 -11.48 2.22 -4.42
C ARG A 147 -11.21 2.34 -2.91
N ALA A 148 -10.87 3.53 -2.41
CA ALA A 148 -10.47 3.74 -1.01
C ALA A 148 -11.41 3.08 0.00
N GLU A 149 -12.72 3.32 -0.14
CA GLU A 149 -13.75 2.71 0.71
C GLU A 149 -13.63 1.19 0.79
N THR A 150 -13.50 0.51 -0.36
CA THR A 150 -13.46 -0.96 -0.37
C THR A 150 -12.14 -1.50 0.16
N ILE A 151 -11.03 -0.80 -0.10
CA ILE A 151 -9.71 -1.15 0.41
C ILE A 151 -9.68 -1.06 1.94
N ILE A 152 -10.09 0.09 2.49
CA ILE A 152 -10.15 0.34 3.94
C ILE A 152 -11.07 -0.68 4.61
N ARG A 153 -12.28 -0.88 4.08
CA ARG A 153 -13.23 -1.85 4.64
C ARG A 153 -12.65 -3.26 4.69
N LYS A 154 -11.99 -3.72 3.62
CA LYS A 154 -11.40 -5.07 3.59
C LYS A 154 -10.22 -5.20 4.56
N ALA A 155 -9.38 -4.17 4.67
CA ALA A 155 -8.27 -4.14 5.61
C ALA A 155 -8.77 -4.25 7.06
N VAL A 156 -9.70 -3.37 7.45
CA VAL A 156 -10.28 -3.34 8.81
C VAL A 156 -11.03 -4.63 9.13
N ALA A 157 -11.84 -5.15 8.20
CA ALA A 157 -12.61 -6.37 8.43
C ALA A 157 -11.72 -7.61 8.62
N SER A 158 -10.60 -7.68 7.90
CA SER A 158 -9.68 -8.83 7.99
C SER A 158 -8.70 -8.72 9.15
N HIS A 159 -8.27 -7.50 9.49
CA HIS A 159 -7.23 -7.23 10.47
C HIS A 159 -7.61 -6.01 11.34
N PRO A 160 -8.60 -6.16 12.24
CA PRO A 160 -9.09 -5.05 13.07
C PRO A 160 -8.01 -4.46 13.97
N ASP A 161 -7.00 -5.25 14.38
CA ASP A 161 -5.87 -4.79 15.19
C ASP A 161 -5.00 -3.75 14.46
N PHE A 162 -5.09 -3.68 13.13
CA PHE A 162 -4.35 -2.73 12.29
C PHE A 162 -5.19 -1.48 11.91
N THR A 163 -6.40 -1.34 12.44
CA THR A 163 -7.34 -0.27 12.05
C THR A 163 -6.70 1.12 12.11
N GLU A 164 -5.98 1.46 13.19
CA GLU A 164 -5.30 2.75 13.31
C GLU A 164 -4.29 3.01 12.19
N SER A 165 -3.46 2.01 11.90
CA SER A 165 -2.46 2.12 10.83
C SER A 165 -3.11 2.27 9.45
N VAL A 166 -4.15 1.46 9.19
CA VAL A 166 -4.97 1.53 7.98
C VAL A 166 -5.54 2.94 7.78
N LEU A 167 -6.09 3.55 8.83
CA LEU A 167 -6.68 4.89 8.74
C LEU A 167 -5.62 5.96 8.49
N ARG A 168 -4.50 5.89 9.20
CA ARG A 168 -3.38 6.83 9.03
C ARG A 168 -2.83 6.77 7.62
N THR A 169 -2.56 5.57 7.08
CA THR A 169 -2.10 5.39 5.70
C THR A 169 -3.14 5.89 4.70
N ALA A 170 -4.42 5.55 4.90
CA ALA A 170 -5.47 5.97 3.98
C ALA A 170 -5.72 7.48 4.02
N ALA A 171 -5.54 8.12 5.17
CA ALA A 171 -5.58 9.57 5.31
C ALA A 171 -4.45 10.26 4.54
N GLN A 172 -3.24 9.68 4.54
CA GLN A 172 -2.10 10.19 3.78
C GLN A 172 -2.30 10.05 2.26
N GLU A 173 -2.82 8.91 1.82
CA GLU A 173 -2.87 8.56 0.39
C GLU A 173 -4.19 8.97 -0.30
N ALA A 174 -5.28 9.07 0.46
CA ALA A 174 -6.61 9.43 -0.06
C ALA A 174 -7.36 10.44 0.85
N PRO A 175 -6.74 11.60 1.18
CA PRO A 175 -7.24 12.54 2.20
C PRO A 175 -8.64 13.08 1.91
N SER A 176 -9.01 13.29 0.66
CA SER A 176 -10.33 13.80 0.29
C SER A 176 -11.47 12.80 0.46
N SER A 177 -11.15 11.49 0.51
CA SER A 177 -12.16 10.42 0.51
C SER A 177 -12.23 9.67 1.84
N ILE A 178 -11.25 9.84 2.74
CA ILE A 178 -11.09 9.06 3.97
C ILE A 178 -12.33 9.12 4.86
N PHE A 179 -12.88 10.32 5.10
CA PHE A 179 -14.04 10.49 5.97
C PHE A 179 -15.29 9.76 5.44
N SER A 180 -15.58 9.93 4.15
CA SER A 180 -16.72 9.26 3.50
C SER A 180 -16.54 7.74 3.44
N SER A 181 -15.30 7.29 3.21
CA SER A 181 -14.93 5.87 3.18
C SER A 181 -15.08 5.21 4.54
N LEU A 182 -14.72 5.92 5.61
CA LEU A 182 -14.87 5.49 6.99
C LEU A 182 -16.32 5.38 7.40
N THR A 183 -17.12 6.40 7.10
CA THR A 183 -18.56 6.43 7.37
C THR A 183 -19.26 5.21 6.75
N LYS A 184 -18.94 4.91 5.49
CA LYS A 184 -19.49 3.74 4.80
C LYS A 184 -18.95 2.41 5.33
N SER A 185 -17.70 2.39 5.80
CA SER A 185 -17.11 1.20 6.44
C SER A 185 -17.78 0.87 7.78
N ILE A 186 -18.10 1.89 8.59
CA ILE A 186 -18.89 1.74 9.83
C ILE A 186 -20.24 1.09 9.53
N LYS A 187 -20.98 1.62 8.55
CA LYS A 187 -22.26 1.06 8.11
C LYS A 187 -22.13 -0.41 7.67
N ALA A 188 -21.05 -0.72 6.96
CA ALA A 188 -20.82 -2.03 6.37
C ALA A 188 -20.29 -3.07 7.37
N LEU A 189 -19.70 -2.64 8.49
CA LEU A 189 -19.08 -3.49 9.51
C LEU A 189 -19.62 -3.14 10.92
N PRO A 190 -20.91 -3.37 11.22
CA PRO A 190 -21.51 -2.98 12.50
C PRO A 190 -20.78 -3.51 13.73
N GLU A 191 -20.23 -4.72 13.64
CA GLU A 191 -19.45 -5.36 14.70
C GLU A 191 -18.14 -4.64 15.04
N THR A 192 -17.60 -3.84 14.11
CA THR A 192 -16.38 -3.02 14.31
C THR A 192 -16.67 -1.54 14.48
N ALA A 193 -17.93 -1.11 14.35
CA ALA A 193 -18.33 0.29 14.31
C ALA A 193 -17.86 1.09 15.54
N THR A 194 -18.01 0.53 16.74
CA THR A 194 -17.54 1.18 17.98
C THR A 194 -16.02 1.38 17.98
N ALA A 195 -15.26 0.37 17.56
CA ALA A 195 -13.80 0.46 17.49
C ALA A 195 -13.36 1.47 16.43
N LEU A 196 -13.99 1.47 15.25
CA LEU A 196 -13.75 2.45 14.21
C LEU A 196 -14.04 3.88 14.67
N ILE A 197 -15.14 4.11 15.39
CA ILE A 197 -15.47 5.43 15.95
C ILE A 197 -14.42 5.86 16.98
N ALA A 198 -13.91 4.95 17.81
CA ALA A 198 -12.86 5.26 18.77
C ALA A 198 -11.57 5.67 18.06
N VAL A 199 -11.12 4.91 17.06
CA VAL A 199 -9.93 5.26 16.26
C VAL A 199 -10.16 6.57 15.48
N MET A 200 -11.34 6.79 14.92
CA MET A 200 -11.68 8.05 14.24
C MET A 200 -11.60 9.24 15.19
N LYS A 201 -12.13 9.09 16.41
CA LYS A 201 -12.03 10.13 17.43
C LYS A 201 -10.57 10.44 17.71
N ASP A 202 -9.75 9.43 17.97
CA ASP A 202 -8.33 9.63 18.28
C ASP A 202 -7.59 10.25 17.08
N PHE A 203 -7.95 9.88 15.86
CA PHE A 203 -7.39 10.45 14.63
C PHE A 203 -7.77 11.92 14.41
N PHE A 204 -9.05 12.30 14.55
CA PHE A 204 -9.52 13.66 14.27
C PHE A 204 -9.37 14.63 15.45
N VAL A 205 -9.26 14.12 16.68
CA VAL A 205 -9.17 14.93 17.91
C VAL A 205 -7.74 14.91 18.49
N GLY A 206 -7.01 13.80 18.34
CA GLY A 206 -5.70 13.58 18.96
C GLY A 206 -4.49 14.03 18.12
N SER A 207 -4.69 14.60 16.93
CA SER A 207 -3.60 15.14 16.10
C SER A 207 -3.19 16.54 16.58
N ASP A 208 -2.40 16.62 17.65
CA ASP A 208 -1.92 17.89 18.21
C ASP A 208 -0.87 18.62 17.32
N ASP A 209 -0.34 18.01 16.25
CA ASP A 209 0.83 18.57 15.53
C ASP A 209 0.80 18.54 13.99
N GLU A 210 -0.29 18.14 13.33
CA GLU A 210 -0.41 18.35 11.88
C GLU A 210 -1.79 18.92 11.53
N GLU A 211 -1.83 20.19 11.10
CA GLU A 211 -2.96 20.81 10.42
C GLU A 211 -3.27 20.07 9.10
N GLY A 212 -3.78 18.85 9.19
CA GLY A 212 -4.61 18.28 8.15
C GLY A 212 -5.96 18.99 8.23
N THR A 213 -6.13 20.08 7.47
CA THR A 213 -7.40 20.81 7.38
C THR A 213 -8.44 19.95 6.64
N TYR A 214 -8.93 18.90 7.29
CA TYR A 214 -10.12 18.19 6.83
C TYR A 214 -11.31 19.11 7.08
N GLU A 215 -11.71 19.88 6.07
CA GLU A 215 -12.96 20.64 6.09
C GLU A 215 -14.14 19.67 5.95
N ILE A 216 -14.47 18.99 7.05
CA ILE A 216 -15.61 18.07 7.14
C ILE A 216 -16.84 18.89 7.52
N SER A 217 -17.90 18.80 6.70
CA SER A 217 -19.10 19.59 6.95
C SER A 217 -19.87 19.07 8.16
N LYS A 218 -20.66 19.94 8.81
CA LYS A 218 -21.60 19.52 9.87
C LYS A 218 -22.57 18.42 9.39
N GLU A 219 -22.90 18.40 8.10
CA GLU A 219 -23.78 17.39 7.51
C GLU A 219 -23.07 16.04 7.41
N ASP A 220 -21.80 16.01 7.05
CA ASP A 220 -21.01 14.77 7.01
C ASP A 220 -20.88 14.15 8.40
N TRP A 221 -20.62 14.97 9.42
CA TRP A 221 -20.65 14.53 10.82
C TRP A 221 -22.02 14.02 11.25
N ARG A 222 -23.11 14.65 10.79
CA ARG A 222 -24.49 14.19 11.04
C ARG A 222 -24.73 12.81 10.41
N ILE A 223 -24.29 12.60 9.17
CA ILE A 223 -24.39 11.31 8.48
C ILE A 223 -23.58 10.25 9.22
N LEU A 224 -22.33 10.53 9.59
CA LEU A 224 -21.51 9.63 10.41
C LEU A 224 -22.24 9.21 11.68
N THR A 225 -22.83 10.17 12.40
CA THR A 225 -23.53 9.90 13.66
C THR A 225 -24.75 9.00 13.45
N LEU A 226 -25.51 9.22 12.38
CA LEU A 226 -26.66 8.39 12.03
C LEU A 226 -26.22 6.96 11.70
N GLU A 227 -25.24 6.80 10.82
CA GLU A 227 -24.72 5.49 10.41
C GLU A 227 -24.10 4.73 11.58
N ALA A 228 -23.38 5.42 12.47
CA ALA A 228 -22.83 4.83 13.69
C ALA A 228 -23.94 4.37 14.66
N LYS A 229 -24.97 5.21 14.89
CA LYS A 229 -26.15 4.82 15.69
C LYS A 229 -26.83 3.58 15.10
N GLU A 230 -27.10 3.58 13.80
CA GLU A 230 -27.72 2.44 13.10
C GLU A 230 -26.86 1.17 13.18
N SER A 231 -25.54 1.34 13.24
CA SER A 231 -24.57 0.26 13.43
C SER A 231 -24.40 -0.18 14.88
N GLY A 232 -25.18 0.38 15.82
CA GLY A 232 -25.20 -0.04 17.23
C GLY A 232 -24.24 0.74 18.14
N VAL A 233 -23.57 1.78 17.65
CA VAL A 233 -22.71 2.64 18.47
C VAL A 233 -23.57 3.43 19.46
N SER A 234 -23.20 3.36 20.73
CA SER A 234 -23.99 3.97 21.81
C SER A 234 -23.91 5.49 21.77
N ARG A 235 -24.95 6.14 22.33
CA ARG A 235 -24.96 7.60 22.51
C ARG A 235 -23.69 8.09 23.23
N LYS A 236 -23.26 7.36 24.26
CA LYS A 236 -22.08 7.71 25.07
C LYS A 236 -20.80 7.73 24.24
N GLU A 237 -20.64 6.79 23.30
CA GLU A 237 -19.47 6.69 22.44
C GLU A 237 -19.41 7.81 21.39
N LEU A 238 -20.53 8.51 21.12
CA LEU A 238 -20.63 9.59 20.14
C LEU A 238 -20.73 10.98 20.78
N GLU A 239 -20.80 11.09 22.12
CA GLU A 239 -20.90 12.38 22.83
C GLU A 239 -19.73 13.33 22.59
N TRP A 240 -18.56 12.79 22.23
CA TRP A 240 -17.39 13.61 21.88
C TRP A 240 -17.65 14.52 20.68
N LEU A 241 -18.51 14.11 19.73
CA LEU A 241 -18.85 14.93 18.55
C LEU A 241 -19.47 16.27 18.94
N VAL A 242 -20.25 16.30 20.03
CA VAL A 242 -20.82 17.54 20.56
C VAL A 242 -19.78 18.31 21.37
N LYS A 243 -18.95 17.61 22.14
CA LYS A 243 -17.90 18.23 22.97
C LYS A 243 -16.86 18.98 22.14
N GLU A 244 -16.45 18.41 21.01
CA GLU A 244 -15.46 18.98 20.10
C GLU A 244 -16.09 19.95 19.08
N GLY A 245 -17.42 20.15 19.11
CA GLY A 245 -18.12 21.13 18.27
C GLY A 245 -18.45 20.66 16.85
N TYR A 246 -18.23 19.39 16.51
CA TYR A 246 -18.59 18.80 15.21
C TYR A 246 -20.10 18.69 15.00
N LEU A 247 -20.88 18.55 16.08
CA LEU A 247 -22.35 18.58 16.05
C LEU A 247 -22.95 19.50 17.11
N GLU A 248 -24.09 20.11 16.76
CA GLU A 248 -24.94 20.82 17.70
C GLU A 248 -25.69 19.86 18.63
N LYS A 249 -25.87 20.26 19.89
CA LYS A 249 -26.51 19.44 20.93
C LYS A 249 -27.95 19.08 20.56
N GLU A 250 -28.68 20.00 19.93
CA GLU A 250 -30.05 19.79 19.47
C GLU A 250 -30.11 18.73 18.36
N THR A 251 -29.22 18.82 17.38
CA THR A 251 -29.14 17.86 16.27
C THR A 251 -28.77 16.47 16.77
N PHE A 252 -27.77 16.37 17.66
CA PHE A 252 -27.40 15.12 18.30
C PHE A 252 -28.55 14.51 19.11
N ALA A 253 -29.27 15.33 19.88
CA ALA A 253 -30.44 14.88 20.64
C ALA A 253 -31.56 14.36 19.72
N LYS A 254 -31.84 15.04 18.60
CA LYS A 254 -32.84 14.57 17.61
C LYS A 254 -32.50 13.20 17.07
N ILE A 255 -31.24 12.97 16.65
CA ILE A 255 -30.78 11.68 16.11
C ILE A 255 -31.09 10.54 17.09
N PHE A 256 -30.89 10.72 18.40
CA PHE A 256 -31.14 9.66 19.39
C PHE A 256 -32.57 9.60 19.95
N ASN A 257 -33.35 10.67 19.81
CA ASN A 257 -34.74 10.71 20.27
C ASN A 257 -35.73 10.21 19.21
N GLU A 258 -35.34 10.23 17.93
CA GLU A 258 -36.11 9.60 16.86
C GLU A 258 -36.04 8.07 17.00
N ARG A 259 -37.18 7.47 17.37
CA ARG A 259 -37.44 6.04 17.19
C ARG A 259 -37.56 5.80 15.69
N LEU A 260 -36.67 4.97 15.15
CA LEU A 260 -36.86 4.34 13.84
C LEU A 260 -38.11 3.45 13.87
#